data_AF-A0A954MHU7-F1
#
_entry.id   AF-A0A954MHU7-F1
#
_cell.length_a   1.000
_cell.length_b   1.000
_cell.length_c   1.000
_cell.angle_alpha   90.00
_cell.angle_beta   90.00
_cell.angle_gamma   90.00
#
_symmetry.space_group_name_H-M   'P 1'
#
loop_
_entity.id
_entity.type
_entity.pdbx_description
1 polymer ?
#
loop_
_entity_poly.entity_id
_entity_poly.type
_entity_poly.pdbx_seq_one_letter_code
_entity_poly.pdbx_strand_id
1 'polypeptide(L)'
;MAARNARLGLILFGIYLVIYGSFVLINAFAPNLMESTPFAGVNVAILFGFALIIVAFLLSLLYGWLCSTPSTTDESGKGAA
;
A
#
# COMPACT_ATOMS: atom_id res chain seq x y z
N MET A 1 21.52 6.81 -4.68
CA MET A 1 20.12 6.57 -5.10
C MET A 1 19.56 5.26 -4.54
N ALA A 2 20.27 4.14 -4.66
CA ALA A 2 19.84 2.84 -4.13
C ALA A 2 19.45 2.86 -2.62
N ALA A 3 20.27 3.46 -1.76
CA ALA A 3 19.98 3.53 -0.31
C ALA A 3 18.74 4.38 0.04
N ARG A 4 18.42 5.42 -0.74
CA ARG A 4 17.22 6.26 -0.55
C ARG A 4 15.95 5.46 -0.89
N ASN A 5 15.96 4.80 -2.04
CA ASN A 5 14.84 4.01 -2.52
C ASN A 5 14.59 2.80 -1.62
N ALA A 6 15.66 2.14 -1.15
CA ALA A 6 15.58 1.07 -0.16
C ALA A 6 14.92 1.53 1.15
N ARG A 7 15.29 2.72 1.68
CA ARG A 7 14.65 3.28 2.88
C ARG A 7 13.15 3.52 2.68
N LEU A 8 12.75 4.04 1.52
CA LEU A 8 11.35 4.27 1.19
C LEU A 8 10.56 2.96 1.09
N GLY A 9 11.14 1.96 0.44
CA GLY A 9 10.54 0.61 0.36
C GLY A 9 10.37 -0.02 1.74
N LEU A 10 11.34 0.15 2.63
CA LEU A 10 11.29 -0.37 4.01
C LEU A 10 10.22 0.31 4.86
N ILE A 11 10.02 1.62 4.69
CA ILE A 11 8.94 2.36 5.36
C ILE A 11 7.56 1.87 4.86
N LEU A 12 7.39 1.75 3.55
CA LEU A 12 6.14 1.27 2.94
C LEU A 12 5.86 -0.19 3.34
N PHE A 13 6.89 -1.03 3.38
CA PHE A 13 6.79 -2.38 3.91
C PHE A 13 6.34 -2.40 5.36
N GLY A 14 6.92 -1.54 6.22
CA GLY A 14 6.50 -1.40 7.61
C GLY A 14 5.04 -1.00 7.76
N ILE A 15 4.57 -0.04 6.95
CA ILE A 15 3.16 0.38 6.93
C ILE A 15 2.26 -0.81 6.55
N TYR A 16 2.59 -1.52 5.47
CA TYR A 16 1.85 -2.70 5.06
C TYR A 16 1.83 -3.77 6.15
N LEU A 17 2.96 -4.01 6.81
CA LEU A 17 3.08 -5.00 7.88
C LEU A 17 2.19 -4.67 9.08
N VAL A 18 2.08 -3.40 9.47
CA VAL A 18 1.16 -2.98 10.56
C VAL A 18 -0.30 -3.19 10.17
N ILE A 19 -0.69 -2.84 8.93
CA ILE A 19 -2.06 -3.01 8.45
C ILE A 19 -2.42 -4.51 8.36
N TYR A 20 -1.53 -5.31 7.77
CA TYR A 20 -1.70 -6.75 7.68
C TYR A 20 -1.72 -7.41 9.06
N GLY A 21 -0.82 -7.02 9.96
CA GLY A 21 -0.78 -7.51 11.33
C GLY A 21 -2.07 -7.19 12.09
N SER A 22 -2.62 -5.99 11.92
CA SER A 22 -3.92 -5.61 12.50
C SER A 22 -5.05 -6.50 11.96
N PHE A 23 -5.07 -6.79 10.66
CA PHE A 23 -6.01 -7.75 10.07
C PHE A 23 -5.86 -9.13 10.71
N VAL A 24 -4.63 -9.67 10.80
CA VAL A 24 -4.37 -10.97 11.42
C VAL A 24 -4.82 -11.00 12.88
N LEU A 25 -4.56 -9.94 13.66
CA LEU A 25 -5.03 -9.83 15.04
C LEU A 25 -6.55 -9.86 15.14
N ILE A 26 -7.26 -9.11 14.29
CA ILE A 26 -8.72 -9.11 14.27
C ILE A 26 -9.26 -10.51 13.91
N ASN A 27 -8.65 -11.20 12.95
CA ASN A 27 -9.00 -12.58 12.59
C ASN A 27 -8.77 -13.54 13.77
N ALA A 28 -7.67 -13.37 14.52
CA ALA A 28 -7.29 -14.28 15.59
C ALA A 28 -8.12 -14.11 16.86
N PHE A 29 -8.42 -12.87 17.25
CA PHE A 29 -9.08 -12.56 18.52
C PHE A 29 -10.60 -12.37 18.42
N ALA A 30 -11.12 -12.06 17.23
CA ALA A 30 -12.54 -11.78 17.03
C ALA A 30 -13.17 -12.56 15.86
N PRO A 31 -13.08 -13.90 15.84
CA PRO A 31 -13.69 -14.72 14.77
C PRO A 31 -15.22 -14.59 14.73
N ASN A 32 -15.86 -14.23 15.85
CA ASN A 32 -17.31 -13.99 15.91
C ASN A 32 -17.76 -12.78 15.06
N LEU A 33 -16.92 -11.74 14.93
CA LEU A 33 -17.20 -10.62 14.02
C LEU A 33 -17.04 -11.02 12.55
N MET A 34 -16.33 -12.10 12.26
CA MET A 34 -16.17 -12.64 10.91
C MET A 34 -17.39 -13.45 10.47
N GLU A 35 -18.01 -14.23 11.35
CA GLU A 35 -19.24 -14.95 11.00
C GLU A 35 -20.43 -14.02 10.70
N SER A 36 -20.37 -12.76 11.13
CA SER A 36 -21.38 -11.78 10.75
C SER A 36 -21.33 -11.53 9.23
N THR A 37 -22.48 -11.66 8.58
CA THR A 37 -22.68 -11.43 7.14
C THR A 37 -23.44 -10.11 6.90
N PRO A 38 -22.84 -8.94 7.18
CA PRO A 38 -23.57 -7.67 7.18
C PRO A 38 -23.94 -7.15 5.79
N PHE A 39 -23.30 -7.64 4.72
CA PHE A 39 -23.57 -7.15 3.36
C PHE A 39 -23.65 -8.30 2.35
N ALA A 40 -24.83 -8.49 1.74
CA ALA A 40 -25.07 -9.42 0.64
C ALA A 40 -24.64 -10.90 0.85
N GLY A 41 -24.53 -11.36 2.11
CA GLY A 41 -24.07 -12.72 2.43
C GLY A 41 -22.54 -12.89 2.44
N VAL A 42 -21.78 -11.81 2.26
CA VAL A 42 -20.32 -11.82 2.27
C VAL A 42 -19.79 -11.64 3.70
N ASN A 43 -18.93 -12.56 4.11
CA ASN A 43 -18.26 -12.55 5.41
C ASN A 43 -17.32 -11.32 5.50
N VAL A 44 -17.30 -10.67 6.67
CA VAL A 44 -16.43 -9.51 6.96
C VAL A 44 -14.95 -9.82 6.64
N ALA A 45 -14.49 -11.05 6.81
CA ALA A 45 -13.15 -11.49 6.44
C ALA A 45 -12.83 -11.25 4.95
N ILE A 46 -13.79 -11.49 4.06
CA ILE A 46 -13.61 -11.31 2.61
C ILE A 46 -13.50 -9.82 2.28
N LEU A 47 -14.33 -8.98 2.91
CA LEU A 47 -14.27 -7.52 2.77
C LEU A 47 -12.92 -6.95 3.21
N PHE A 48 -12.42 -7.37 4.37
CA PHE A 48 -11.11 -6.95 4.85
C PHE A 48 -9.96 -7.51 4.00
N GLY A 49 -10.10 -8.73 3.47
CA GLY A 49 -9.15 -9.30 2.51
C GLY A 49 -9.05 -8.46 1.24
N PHE A 50 -10.18 -8.04 0.68
CA PHE A 50 -10.21 -7.11 -0.46
C PHE A 50 -9.60 -5.75 -0.12
N ALA A 51 -9.88 -5.21 1.07
CA ALA A 51 -9.27 -3.96 1.53
C ALA A 51 -7.73 -4.06 1.57
N LEU A 52 -7.17 -5.19 2.04
CA LEU A 52 -5.72 -5.42 2.06
C LEU A 52 -5.09 -5.43 0.67
N ILE A 53 -5.78 -6.00 -0.33
CA ILE A 53 -5.32 -6.00 -1.72
C ILE A 53 -5.25 -4.57 -2.26
N ILE A 54 -6.30 -3.77 -2.04
CA ILE A 54 -6.34 -2.37 -2.46
C ILE A 54 -5.21 -1.58 -1.80
N VAL A 55 -5.01 -1.76 -0.49
CA VAL A 55 -3.93 -1.12 0.26
C VAL A 55 -2.56 -1.49 -0.34
N ALA A 56 -2.28 -2.78 -0.54
CA ALA A 56 -1.01 -3.23 -1.13
C ALA A 56 -0.77 -2.59 -2.51
N PHE A 57 -1.82 -2.49 -3.33
CA PHE A 57 -1.75 -1.90 -4.65
C PHE A 57 -1.45 -0.39 -4.58
N LEU A 58 -2.13 0.35 -3.70
CA LEU A 58 -1.88 1.77 -3.48
C LEU A 58 -0.46 2.04 -2.97
N LEU A 59 0.04 1.22 -2.04
CA LEU A 59 1.42 1.33 -1.56
C LEU A 59 2.44 1.07 -2.69
N SER A 60 2.16 0.12 -3.59
CA SER A 60 3.01 -0.16 -4.76
C SER A 60 3.05 1.02 -5.73
N LEU A 61 1.89 1.62 -6.06
CA LEU A 61 1.83 2.84 -6.87
C LEU A 61 2.57 4.00 -6.20
N LEU A 62 2.37 4.18 -4.89
CA LEU A 62 3.01 5.24 -4.13
C LEU A 62 4.54 5.08 -4.11
N TYR A 63 5.04 3.85 -3.94
CA TYR A 63 6.46 3.56 -4.05
C TYR A 63 7.01 3.87 -5.45
N GLY A 64 6.30 3.45 -6.49
CA GLY A 64 6.67 3.69 -7.88
C GLY A 64 6.74 5.17 -8.21
N TRP A 65 5.77 5.97 -7.73
CA TRP A 65 5.76 7.43 -7.88
C TRP A 65 6.89 8.09 -7.08
N LEU A 66 7.10 7.68 -5.83
CA LEU A 66 8.13 8.29 -4.96
C LEU A 66 9.56 7.95 -5.42
N CYS A 67 9.76 6.74 -5.98
CA CYS A 67 11.01 6.37 -6.64
C CYS A 67 11.16 6.98 -8.03
N SER A 68 10.05 7.28 -8.71
CA SER A 68 10.02 8.12 -9.93
C SER A 68 10.14 9.58 -9.53
N THR A 69 11.26 9.95 -8.93
CA THR A 69 11.66 11.37 -8.92
C THR A 69 12.22 11.63 -10.31
N PRO A 70 11.51 12.33 -11.22
CA PRO A 70 12.21 12.92 -12.35
C PRO A 70 13.26 13.83 -11.74
N SER A 71 14.51 13.69 -12.16
CA SER A 71 15.44 14.80 -12.08
C SER A 71 14.73 15.99 -12.73
N THR A 72 14.24 16.93 -11.90
CA THR A 72 13.97 18.30 -12.31
C THR A 72 15.31 18.89 -12.73
N THR A 73 15.76 18.51 -13.92
CA THR A 73 16.55 19.38 -14.76
C THR A 73 15.51 20.17 -15.54
N ASP A 74 15.12 21.29 -14.96
CA ASP A 74 14.75 22.46 -15.76
C ASP A 74 15.89 22.70 -16.76
N GLU A 75 15.71 22.30 -18.02
CA GLU A 75 16.40 22.91 -19.16
C GLU A 75 15.38 23.78 -19.90
N SER A 76 15.14 24.97 -19.35
CA SER A 76 14.77 26.12 -20.15
C SER A 76 16.04 26.66 -20.82
N GLY A 77 16.20 26.47 -22.14
CA GLY A 77 17.18 27.25 -22.91
C GLY A 77 17.78 26.62 -24.19
N LYS A 78 17.14 26.89 -25.33
CA LYS A 78 17.80 27.28 -26.60
C LYS A 78 18.70 26.27 -27.34
N GLY A 79 18.14 25.69 -28.40
CA GLY A 79 18.87 25.19 -29.57
C GLY A 79 18.07 25.45 -30.84
N ALA A 80 18.36 26.57 -31.48
CA ALA A 80 17.86 26.91 -32.81
C ALA A 80 18.63 26.09 -33.87
N ALA A 81 17.91 25.55 -34.86
CA ALA A 81 18.35 25.41 -36.25
C ALA A 81 17.10 25.21 -37.12
#